data_AF-A0A5J4FB25-F1
#
_entry.id   AF-A0A5J4FB25-F1
#
_cell.length_a   1.000
_cell.length_b   1.000
_cell.length_c   1.000
_cell.angle_alpha   90.00
_cell.angle_beta   90.00
_cell.angle_gamma   90.00
#
_symmetry.space_group_name_H-M   'P 1'
#
loop_
_entity.id
_entity.type
_entity.pdbx_description
1 polymer ?
#
loop_
_entity_poly.entity_id
_entity_poly.type
_entity_poly.pdbx_seq_one_letter_code
_entity_poly.pdbx_strand_id
1 'polypeptide(L)'
;MLSTAKKLYDTDFNLWVEETANLLKEGKWEYLDLENLIEEIEAMGRSDKKALKSNLEKLLLHLLKWKYQPSKPSHSWQYFITEPCLRLLDVFEDSPSLKVYFEEVFDQCYQNACLLAAREIGLDKKTFPEICPFAKTDIFNPEYLPD
;
A
#
# COMPACT_ATOMS: atom_id res chain seq x y z
N MET A 1 32.44 20.99 6.82
CA MET A 1 31.44 21.08 7.89
C MET A 1 30.09 20.77 7.28
N LEU A 2 29.29 19.88 7.88
CA LEU A 2 27.92 19.61 7.44
C LEU A 2 27.14 20.94 7.47
N SER A 3 26.33 21.23 6.45
CA SER A 3 25.47 22.41 6.45
C SER A 3 24.50 22.34 7.63
N THR A 4 24.06 23.49 8.17
CA THR A 4 23.12 23.54 9.29
C THR A 4 21.85 22.72 9.01
N ALA A 5 21.42 22.69 7.74
CA ALA A 5 20.30 21.88 7.28
C ALA A 5 20.56 20.37 7.45
N LYS A 6 21.72 19.84 7.04
CA LYS A 6 22.07 18.42 7.25
C LYS A 6 22.06 18.01 8.72
N LYS A 7 22.45 18.91 9.62
CA LYS A 7 22.41 18.63 11.06
C LYS A 7 20.98 18.55 11.59
N LEU A 8 20.08 19.41 11.10
CA LEU A 8 18.68 19.41 11.51
C LEU A 8 17.96 18.11 11.13
N TYR A 9 18.25 17.54 9.95
CA TYR A 9 17.66 16.28 9.50
C TYR A 9 17.78 15.17 10.55
N ASP A 10 18.98 14.98 11.14
CA ASP A 10 19.23 13.94 12.13
C ASP A 10 18.72 14.28 13.54
N THR A 11 18.60 15.57 13.88
CA THR A 11 18.33 16.01 15.27
C THR A 11 16.91 16.49 15.52
N ASP A 12 16.25 17.06 14.50
CA ASP A 12 14.88 17.57 14.54
C ASP A 12 14.30 17.55 13.12
N PHE A 13 13.82 16.37 12.73
CA PHE A 13 13.28 16.14 11.40
C PHE A 13 12.11 17.06 11.06
N ASN A 14 11.23 17.35 12.03
CA ASN A 14 10.07 18.22 11.76
C ASN A 14 10.52 19.65 11.45
N LEU A 15 11.46 20.19 12.22
CA LEU A 15 12.03 21.50 11.93
C LEU A 15 12.76 21.51 10.58
N TRP A 16 13.47 20.42 10.24
CA TRP A 16 14.10 20.29 8.92
C TRP A 16 13.09 20.35 7.77
N VAL A 17 11.93 19.69 7.89
CA VAL A 17 10.86 19.74 6.89
C VAL A 17 10.31 21.16 6.73
N GLU A 18 10.02 21.83 7.85
CA GLU A 18 9.49 23.21 7.85
C GLU A 18 10.47 24.20 7.19
N GLU A 19 11.75 24.14 7.58
CA GLU A 19 12.82 24.97 7.00
C GLU A 19 13.02 24.67 5.51
N THR A 20 13.08 23.40 5.12
CA THR A 20 13.22 23.00 3.72
C THR A 20 12.07 23.50 2.86
N ALA A 21 10.83 23.42 3.36
CA ALA A 21 9.66 23.96 2.67
C ALA A 21 9.71 25.50 2.54
N ASN A 22 10.19 26.22 3.55
CA ASN A 22 10.37 27.67 3.49
C ASN A 22 11.45 28.07 2.48
N LEU A 23 12.59 27.39 2.48
CA LEU A 23 13.68 27.61 1.51
C LEU A 23 13.21 27.39 0.06
N LEU A 24 12.40 26.36 -0.18
CA LEU A 24 11.79 26.10 -1.49
C LEU A 24 10.84 27.23 -1.91
N LYS A 25 9.97 27.71 -1.01
CA LYS A 25 9.04 28.83 -1.28
C LYS A 25 9.75 30.13 -1.58
N GLU A 26 10.86 30.41 -0.90
CA GLU A 26 11.67 31.61 -1.08
C GLU A 26 12.66 31.51 -2.25
N GLY A 27 12.79 30.34 -2.87
CA GLY A 27 13.69 30.10 -4.00
C GLY A 27 15.16 30.14 -3.62
N LYS A 28 15.50 29.83 -2.36
CA LYS A 28 16.87 29.88 -1.84
C LYS A 28 17.57 28.52 -1.97
N TRP A 29 17.83 28.12 -3.21
CA TRP A 29 18.33 26.79 -3.58
C TRP A 29 19.69 26.45 -2.96
N GLU A 30 20.52 27.45 -2.69
CA GLU A 30 21.87 27.30 -2.16
C GLU A 30 21.93 26.79 -0.71
N TYR A 31 20.83 26.89 0.04
CA TYR A 31 20.75 26.39 1.42
C TYR A 31 20.03 25.05 1.52
N LEU A 32 19.48 24.54 0.41
CA LEU A 32 18.77 23.26 0.42
C LEU A 32 19.71 22.10 0.68
N ASP A 33 19.27 21.22 1.56
CA ASP A 33 19.87 19.92 1.73
C ASP A 33 19.34 18.94 0.66
N LEU A 34 19.83 19.11 -0.56
CA LEU A 34 19.31 18.41 -1.74
C LEU A 34 19.40 16.89 -1.63
N GLU A 35 20.42 16.36 -0.97
CA GLU A 35 20.62 14.91 -0.82
C GLU A 35 19.49 14.29 0.00
N ASN A 36 19.24 14.80 1.20
CA ASN A 36 18.16 14.35 2.05
C ASN A 36 16.78 14.66 1.46
N LEU A 37 16.61 15.82 0.80
CA LEU A 37 15.35 16.15 0.12
C LEU A 37 15.00 15.16 -1.00
N ILE A 38 15.98 14.78 -1.84
CA ILE A 38 15.77 13.78 -2.88
C ILE A 38 15.43 12.43 -2.25
N GLU A 39 16.16 12.02 -1.22
CA GLU A 39 15.91 10.76 -0.52
C GLU A 39 14.48 10.69 0.02
N GLU A 40 13.99 11.77 0.65
CA GLU A 40 12.63 11.84 1.20
C GLU A 40 11.55 11.80 0.10
N ILE A 41 11.75 12.50 -1.02
CA ILE A 41 10.82 12.45 -2.16
C ILE A 41 10.75 11.02 -2.73
N GLU A 42 11.89 10.35 -2.91
CA GLU A 42 11.90 8.97 -3.37
C GLU A 42 11.32 8.02 -2.32
N ALA A 43 11.57 8.26 -1.03
CA ALA A 43 11.05 7.47 0.08
C ALA A 43 9.52 7.53 0.14
N MET A 44 8.94 8.71 -0.08
CA MET A 44 7.50 8.90 -0.18
C MET A 44 6.90 8.03 -1.29
N GLY A 45 7.45 8.07 -2.51
CA GLY A 45 7.00 7.22 -3.61
C GLY A 45 7.17 5.71 -3.33
N ARG A 46 8.23 5.31 -2.60
CA ARG A 46 8.40 3.92 -2.13
C ARG A 46 7.35 3.54 -1.08
N SER A 47 6.95 4.46 -0.22
CA SER A 47 5.94 4.25 0.82
C SER A 47 4.58 3.97 0.21
N ASP A 48 4.15 4.76 -0.78
CA ASP A 48 2.85 4.58 -1.43
C ASP A 48 2.76 3.23 -2.17
N LYS A 49 3.85 2.85 -2.86
CA LYS A 49 3.97 1.51 -3.48
C LYS A 49 3.87 0.39 -2.45
N LYS A 50 4.47 0.55 -1.27
CA LYS A 50 4.37 -0.43 -0.18
C LYS A 50 2.96 -0.49 0.41
N ALA A 51 2.31 0.66 0.60
CA ALA A 51 0.96 0.76 1.10
C ALA A 51 -0.04 0.08 0.15
N LEU A 52 0.08 0.36 -1.15
CA LEU A 52 -0.70 -0.32 -2.19
C LEU A 52 -0.54 -1.83 -2.09
N LYS A 53 0.70 -2.32 -2.10
CA LYS A 53 1.00 -3.76 -2.04
C LYS A 53 0.40 -4.41 -0.79
N SER A 54 0.60 -3.80 0.37
CA SER A 54 0.11 -4.31 1.66
C SER A 54 -1.42 -4.36 1.72
N ASN A 55 -2.10 -3.31 1.26
CA ASN A 55 -3.56 -3.29 1.23
C ASN A 55 -4.14 -4.27 0.20
N LEU A 56 -3.49 -4.43 -0.96
CA LEU A 56 -3.89 -5.41 -1.96
C LEU A 56 -3.74 -6.85 -1.43
N GLU A 57 -2.62 -7.18 -0.81
CA GLU A 57 -2.40 -8.51 -0.20
C GLU A 57 -3.46 -8.80 0.88
N LYS A 58 -3.79 -7.83 1.74
CA LYS A 58 -4.85 -7.96 2.76
C LYS A 58 -6.23 -8.15 2.12
N LEU A 59 -6.58 -7.34 1.14
CA LEU A 59 -7.86 -7.44 0.45
C LEU A 59 -8.02 -8.83 -0.18
N LEU A 60 -7.04 -9.28 -0.96
CA LEU A 60 -7.05 -10.59 -1.60
C LEU A 60 -7.09 -11.72 -0.58
N LEU A 61 -6.35 -11.61 0.52
CA LEU A 61 -6.40 -12.56 1.64
C LEU A 61 -7.82 -12.69 2.18
N HIS A 62 -8.49 -11.58 2.46
CA HIS A 62 -9.84 -11.62 3.02
C HIS A 62 -10.90 -12.11 2.03
N LEU A 63 -10.75 -11.79 0.74
CA LEU A 63 -11.60 -12.37 -0.32
C LEU A 63 -11.40 -13.89 -0.46
N LEU A 64 -10.16 -14.38 -0.39
CA LEU A 64 -9.87 -15.82 -0.38
C LEU A 64 -10.46 -16.51 0.85
N LYS A 65 -10.31 -15.91 2.03
CA LYS A 65 -10.94 -16.43 3.26
C LYS A 65 -12.45 -16.47 3.12
N TRP A 66 -13.06 -15.42 2.57
CA TRP A 66 -14.50 -15.39 2.36
C TRP A 66 -14.98 -16.55 1.48
N LYS A 67 -14.30 -16.78 0.35
CA LYS A 67 -14.69 -17.79 -0.64
C LYS A 67 -14.41 -19.23 -0.20
N TYR A 68 -13.28 -19.48 0.47
CA TYR A 68 -12.78 -20.83 0.68
C TYR A 68 -12.82 -21.30 2.14
N GLN A 69 -13.07 -20.41 3.09
CA GLN A 69 -13.10 -20.83 4.49
C GLN A 69 -14.33 -21.70 4.78
N PRO A 70 -14.16 -22.86 5.45
CA PRO A 70 -15.29 -23.77 5.73
C PRO A 70 -16.37 -23.18 6.64
N SER A 71 -16.00 -22.28 7.55
CA SER A 71 -16.93 -21.60 8.45
C SER A 71 -17.55 -20.38 7.76
N LYS A 72 -18.85 -20.16 7.98
CA LYS A 72 -19.55 -18.98 7.45
C LYS A 72 -18.91 -17.68 7.98
N PRO A 73 -18.60 -16.70 7.11
CA PRO A 73 -18.14 -15.38 7.54
C PRO A 73 -19.18 -14.68 8.43
N SER A 74 -18.73 -13.96 9.46
CA SER A 74 -19.60 -13.07 10.25
C SER A 74 -19.69 -11.69 9.60
N HIS A 75 -20.67 -10.86 9.98
CA HIS A 75 -20.79 -9.50 9.48
C HIS A 75 -19.52 -8.65 9.66
N SER A 76 -18.78 -8.86 10.75
CA SER A 76 -17.49 -8.21 11.00
C SER A 76 -16.41 -8.55 9.98
N TRP A 77 -16.60 -9.57 9.14
CA TRP A 77 -15.63 -9.97 8.13
C TRP A 77 -15.64 -9.05 6.91
N GLN A 78 -16.81 -8.45 6.63
CA GLN A 78 -16.95 -7.46 5.57
C GLN A 78 -16.02 -6.27 5.83
N TYR A 79 -15.86 -5.85 7.09
CA TYR A 79 -14.91 -4.79 7.47
C TYR A 79 -13.49 -5.04 6.96
N PHE A 80 -13.01 -6.28 7.03
CA PHE A 80 -11.66 -6.65 6.59
C PHE A 80 -11.52 -6.71 5.06
N ILE A 81 -12.62 -6.63 4.31
CA ILE A 81 -12.64 -6.45 2.85
C ILE A 81 -12.81 -4.96 2.53
N THR A 82 -13.80 -4.31 3.15
CA THR A 82 -14.15 -2.91 2.91
C THR A 82 -13.01 -1.96 3.26
N GLU A 83 -12.34 -2.12 4.41
CA GLU A 83 -11.26 -1.21 4.84
C GLU A 83 -10.09 -1.18 3.84
N PRO A 84 -9.46 -2.31 3.47
CA PRO A 84 -8.35 -2.27 2.52
C PRO A 84 -8.79 -1.87 1.10
N CYS A 85 -10.05 -2.15 0.72
CA CYS A 85 -10.61 -1.66 -0.55
C CYS A 85 -10.66 -0.13 -0.57
N LEU A 86 -11.20 0.51 0.47
CA LEU A 86 -11.25 1.97 0.56
C LEU A 86 -9.84 2.57 0.58
N ARG A 87 -8.90 1.96 1.32
CA ARG A 87 -7.49 2.40 1.30
C ARG A 87 -6.85 2.35 -0.08
N LEU A 88 -7.16 1.34 -0.88
CA LEU A 88 -6.67 1.25 -2.26
C LEU A 88 -7.30 2.33 -3.15
N LEU A 89 -8.59 2.62 -2.98
CA LEU A 89 -9.25 3.69 -3.70
C LEU A 89 -8.63 5.06 -3.37
N ASP A 90 -8.37 5.35 -2.09
CA ASP A 90 -7.68 6.57 -1.65
C ASP A 90 -6.30 6.69 -2.32
N VAL A 91 -5.50 5.60 -2.31
CA VAL A 91 -4.18 5.58 -2.95
C VAL A 91 -4.25 5.87 -4.46
N PHE A 92 -5.29 5.42 -5.16
CA PHE A 92 -5.46 5.71 -6.58
C PHE A 92 -6.03 7.09 -6.87
N GLU A 93 -6.79 7.67 -5.94
CA GLU A 93 -7.25 9.04 -6.01
C GLU A 93 -6.07 10.01 -5.84
N ASP A 94 -5.24 9.78 -4.82
CA ASP A 94 -4.04 10.58 -4.53
C ASP A 94 -2.95 10.40 -5.60
N SER A 95 -2.82 9.20 -6.16
CA SER A 95 -1.75 8.85 -7.10
C SER A 95 -2.23 7.94 -8.24
N PRO A 96 -2.91 8.48 -9.27
CA PRO A 96 -3.42 7.70 -10.39
C PRO A 96 -2.36 6.91 -11.16
N SER A 97 -1.10 7.36 -11.15
CA SER A 97 0.04 6.66 -11.76
C SER A 97 0.33 5.30 -11.12
N LEU A 98 -0.10 5.06 -9.88
CA LEU A 98 0.08 3.77 -9.21
C LEU A 98 -0.79 2.66 -9.79
N LYS A 99 -1.76 2.96 -10.66
CA LYS A 99 -2.52 1.92 -11.38
C LYS A 99 -1.63 1.03 -12.24
N VAL A 100 -0.58 1.59 -12.85
CA VAL A 100 0.41 0.80 -13.60
C VAL A 100 1.15 -0.16 -12.68
N TYR A 101 1.62 0.34 -11.53
CA TYR A 101 2.30 -0.49 -10.54
C TYR A 101 1.38 -1.57 -9.95
N PHE A 102 0.10 -1.26 -9.74
CA PHE A 102 -0.91 -2.24 -9.34
C PHE A 102 -0.99 -3.42 -10.32
N GLU A 103 -1.03 -3.14 -11.62
CA GLU A 103 -1.04 -4.19 -12.65
C GLU A 103 0.23 -5.04 -12.60
N GLU A 104 1.39 -4.42 -12.40
CA GLU A 104 2.69 -5.10 -12.31
C GLU A 104 2.78 -6.06 -11.10
N VAL A 105 2.20 -5.69 -9.95
CA VAL A 105 2.35 -6.46 -8.71
C VAL A 105 1.17 -7.36 -8.39
N PHE A 106 0.08 -7.28 -9.15
CA PHE A 106 -1.19 -7.96 -8.83
C PHE A 106 -1.01 -9.46 -8.59
N ASP A 107 -0.40 -10.16 -9.55
CA ASP A 107 -0.23 -11.62 -9.49
C ASP A 107 0.66 -12.03 -8.33
N GLN A 108 1.72 -11.26 -8.07
CA GLN A 108 2.60 -11.51 -6.92
C GLN A 108 1.86 -11.31 -5.59
N CYS A 109 1.02 -10.27 -5.48
CA CYS A 109 0.20 -10.03 -4.29
C CYS A 109 -0.82 -11.14 -4.09
N TYR A 110 -1.43 -11.62 -5.17
CA TYR A 110 -2.36 -12.75 -5.13
C TYR A 110 -1.69 -14.03 -4.63
N GLN A 111 -0.49 -14.35 -5.14
CA GLN A 111 0.26 -15.53 -4.69
C GLN A 111 0.66 -15.43 -3.21
N ASN A 112 1.00 -14.24 -2.73
CA ASN A 112 1.28 -13.99 -1.32
C ASN A 112 0.01 -14.15 -0.48
N ALA A 113 -1.12 -13.59 -0.92
CA ALA A 113 -2.41 -13.72 -0.26
C ALA A 113 -2.86 -15.19 -0.15
N CYS A 114 -2.65 -16.01 -1.18
CA CYS A 114 -2.90 -17.45 -1.13
C CYS A 114 -2.08 -18.16 -0.04
N LEU A 115 -0.79 -17.81 0.09
CA LEU A 115 0.07 -18.37 1.12
C LEU A 115 -0.37 -17.96 2.52
N LEU A 116 -0.75 -16.69 2.70
CA LEU A 116 -1.27 -16.16 3.97
C LEU A 116 -2.60 -16.83 4.33
N ALA A 117 -3.52 -16.93 3.37
CA ALA A 117 -4.82 -17.56 3.55
C ALA A 117 -4.65 -19.03 3.95
N ALA A 118 -3.85 -19.80 3.20
CA ALA A 118 -3.54 -21.20 3.51
C ALA A 118 -3.15 -21.39 4.98
N ARG A 119 -2.23 -20.54 5.47
CA ARG A 119 -1.74 -20.59 6.85
C ARG A 119 -2.80 -20.19 7.87
N GLU A 120 -3.61 -19.19 7.57
CA GLU A 120 -4.59 -18.64 8.50
C GLU A 120 -5.83 -19.55 8.65
N ILE A 121 -6.31 -20.15 7.55
CA ILE A 121 -7.52 -21.00 7.55
C ILE A 121 -7.22 -22.50 7.54
N GLY A 122 -5.94 -22.89 7.58
CA GLY A 122 -5.51 -24.28 7.68
C GLY A 122 -5.74 -25.11 6.42
N LEU A 123 -5.70 -24.49 5.24
CA LEU A 123 -5.85 -25.17 3.95
C LEU A 123 -4.50 -25.29 3.23
N ASP A 124 -4.39 -26.26 2.30
CA ASP A 124 -3.24 -26.33 1.40
C ASP A 124 -3.33 -25.16 0.40
N LYS A 125 -2.20 -24.50 0.08
CA LYS A 125 -2.14 -23.44 -0.94
C LYS A 125 -2.74 -23.90 -2.28
N LYS A 126 -2.62 -25.19 -2.63
CA LYS A 126 -3.18 -25.80 -3.85
C LYS A 126 -4.72 -25.77 -3.91
N THR A 127 -5.38 -25.45 -2.80
CA THR A 127 -6.84 -25.24 -2.76
C THR A 127 -7.23 -23.99 -3.55
N PHE A 128 -6.32 -23.01 -3.61
CA PHE A 128 -6.53 -21.78 -4.36
C PHE A 128 -6.07 -21.96 -5.80
N PRO A 129 -6.79 -21.38 -6.78
CA PRO A 129 -6.38 -21.42 -8.17
C PRO A 129 -5.05 -20.68 -8.39
N GLU A 130 -4.32 -21.05 -9.44
CA GLU A 130 -3.05 -20.39 -9.77
C GLU A 130 -3.24 -18.94 -10.23
N ILE A 131 -4.36 -18.68 -10.91
CA ILE A 131 -4.77 -17.35 -11.37
C ILE A 131 -5.87 -16.83 -10.44
N CYS A 132 -5.81 -15.55 -10.09
CA CYS A 132 -6.81 -14.91 -9.26
C CYS A 132 -8.21 -15.09 -9.84
N PRO A 133 -9.18 -15.64 -9.07
CA PRO A 133 -10.53 -15.87 -9.55
C PRO A 133 -11.41 -14.61 -9.48
N PHE A 134 -10.90 -13.53 -8.88
CA PHE A 134 -11.62 -12.26 -8.71
C PHE A 134 -11.27 -11.32 -9.86
N ALA A 135 -12.26 -10.73 -10.50
CA ALA A 135 -12.00 -9.70 -11.50
C ALA A 135 -11.41 -8.46 -10.82
N LYS A 136 -10.38 -7.86 -11.43
CA LYS A 136 -9.72 -6.65 -10.89
C LYS A 136 -10.69 -5.47 -10.72
N THR A 137 -11.76 -5.42 -11.52
CA THR A 137 -12.82 -4.41 -11.39
C THR A 137 -13.67 -4.61 -10.14
N ASP A 138 -13.91 -5.86 -9.76
CA ASP A 138 -14.86 -6.19 -8.70
C ASP A 138 -14.25 -5.98 -7.32
N ILE A 139 -12.95 -6.24 -7.18
CA ILE A 139 -12.25 -6.05 -5.89
C ILE A 139 -12.21 -4.60 -5.42
N PHE A 140 -12.51 -3.64 -6.30
CA PHE A 140 -12.61 -2.21 -5.96
C PHE A 140 -14.02 -1.77 -5.58
N ASN A 141 -14.99 -2.69 -5.56
CA ASN A 141 -16.28 -2.44 -4.95
C ASN A 141 -16.21 -2.82 -3.45
N PRO A 142 -16.38 -1.86 -2.52
CA PRO A 142 -16.27 -2.13 -1.07
C PRO A 142 -17.34 -3.09 -0.52
N GLU A 143 -18.41 -3.34 -1.29
CA GLU A 143 -19.49 -4.27 -0.97
C GLU A 143 -19.35 -5.61 -1.71
N TYR A 144 -18.29 -5.80 -2.51
CA TYR A 144 -18.07 -7.05 -3.24
C TYR A 144 -17.77 -8.21 -2.29
N LEU A 145 -18.53 -9.30 -2.48
CA LEU A 145 -18.37 -10.56 -1.77
C LEU A 145 -18.37 -11.69 -2.82
N PRO A 146 -17.33 -12.53 -2.89
CA PRO A 146 -17.28 -13.61 -3.86
C PRO A 146 -18.26 -14.72 -3.49
N ASP A 147 -18.89 -15.29 -4.52
CA ASP A 147 -19.75 -16.48 -4.43
C ASP A 147 -18.98 -17.76 -4.07
#